data_AF-A0A350V5W7-F1
#
_entry.id   AF-A0A350V5W7-F1
#
_cell.length_a   1.000
_cell.length_b   1.000
_cell.length_c   1.000
_cell.angle_alpha   90.00
_cell.angle_beta   90.00
_cell.angle_gamma   90.00
#
_symmetry.space_group_name_H-M   'P 1'
#
loop_
_entity.id
_entity.type
_entity.pdbx_description
1 polymer ?
#
loop_
_entity_poly.entity_id
_entity_poly.type
_entity_poly.pdbx_seq_one_letter_code
_entity_poly.pdbx_strand_id
1 'polypeptide(L)'
;MKIPRDLNAIQFIKLLGSLNYEETRQSGSHKRLTRKTSVSEHHITIPNHDPIKLGTLNNILNDISLHLNISKKDLLEKLFG
;
A
#
# COMPACT_ATOMS: atom_id res chain seq x y z
N MET A 1 15.56 -1.04 4.36
CA MET A 1 14.76 -2.24 4.03
C MET A 1 14.64 -2.42 2.51
N LYS A 2 14.58 -3.66 2.03
CA LYS A 2 14.28 -4.00 0.61
C LYS A 2 12.81 -4.41 0.51
N ILE A 3 12.21 -4.25 -0.68
CA ILE A 3 10.83 -4.71 -0.94
C ILE A 3 10.84 -6.25 -1.06
N PRO A 4 10.00 -6.99 -0.29
CA PRO A 4 9.86 -8.44 -0.46
C PRO A 4 9.32 -8.78 -1.85
N ARG A 5 9.84 -9.84 -2.47
CA ARG A 5 9.48 -10.22 -3.86
C ARG A 5 8.25 -11.13 -3.94
N ASP A 6 7.86 -11.68 -2.80
CA ASP A 6 6.83 -12.67 -2.58
C ASP A 6 5.68 -12.13 -1.70
N LEU A 7 5.57 -10.79 -1.60
CA LEU A 7 4.51 -10.16 -0.82
C LEU A 7 3.15 -10.35 -1.49
N ASN A 8 2.23 -11.03 -0.80
CA ASN A 8 0.86 -11.20 -1.28
C ASN A 8 -0.04 -10.02 -0.89
N ALA A 9 -1.18 -9.91 -1.56
CA ALA A 9 -2.10 -8.80 -1.36
C ALA A 9 -2.65 -8.70 0.05
N ILE A 10 -2.94 -9.84 0.70
CA ILE A 10 -3.50 -9.86 2.06
C ILE A 10 -2.48 -9.31 3.07
N GLN A 11 -1.23 -9.78 2.99
CA GLN A 11 -0.13 -9.27 3.82
C GLN A 11 0.09 -7.78 3.58
N PHE A 12 0.14 -7.35 2.31
CA PHE A 12 0.36 -5.94 2.00
C PHE A 12 -0.76 -5.04 2.54
N ILE A 13 -2.03 -5.44 2.36
CA ILE A 13 -3.19 -4.71 2.91
C ILE A 13 -3.09 -4.59 4.43
N LYS A 14 -2.72 -5.67 5.12
CA LYS A 14 -2.56 -5.67 6.58
C LYS A 14 -1.48 -4.69 7.03
N LEU A 15 -0.34 -4.64 6.34
CA LEU A 15 0.74 -3.68 6.63
C LEU A 15 0.26 -2.23 6.42
N LEU A 16 -0.50 -1.97 5.37
CA LEU A 16 -1.04 -0.64 5.09
C LEU A 16 -2.09 -0.19 6.10
N GLY A 17 -2.75 -1.12 6.79
CA GLY A 17 -3.61 -0.82 7.93
C GLY A 17 -2.88 -0.04 9.05
N SER A 18 -1.58 -0.28 9.26
CA SER A 18 -0.76 0.48 10.22
C SER A 18 -0.57 1.96 9.83
N LEU A 19 -0.84 2.30 8.57
CA LEU A 19 -0.80 3.65 8.03
C LEU A 19 -2.21 4.26 7.88
N ASN A 20 -3.23 3.64 8.49
CA ASN A 20 -4.65 4.03 8.42
C ASN A 20 -5.26 3.93 7.02
N TYR A 21 -4.79 2.99 6.19
CA TYR A 21 -5.51 2.62 4.97
C TYR A 21 -6.53 1.53 5.29
N GLU A 22 -7.77 1.76 4.85
CA GLU A 22 -8.88 0.84 5.05
C GLU A 22 -9.46 0.39 3.71
N GLU A 23 -9.85 -0.88 3.60
CA GLU A 23 -10.51 -1.39 2.40
C GLU A 23 -11.91 -0.77 2.28
N THR A 24 -12.18 -0.10 1.16
CA THR A 24 -13.44 0.65 0.94
C THR A 24 -14.28 0.10 -0.20
N ARG A 25 -13.68 -0.65 -1.13
CA ARG A 25 -14.38 -1.26 -2.26
C ARG A 25 -13.57 -2.41 -2.85
N GLN A 26 -14.26 -3.42 -3.37
CA GLN A 26 -13.67 -4.41 -4.26
C GLN A 26 -14.39 -4.39 -5.62
N SER A 27 -13.62 -4.50 -6.71
CA SER A 27 -14.14 -4.66 -8.07
C SER A 27 -13.35 -5.75 -8.78
N GLY A 28 -13.99 -6.90 -9.00
CA GLY A 28 -13.31 -8.09 -9.50
C GLY A 28 -12.14 -8.49 -8.58
N SER A 29 -10.96 -8.67 -9.16
CA SER A 29 -9.73 -9.00 -8.45
C SER A 29 -8.99 -7.79 -7.87
N HIS A 30 -9.57 -6.59 -7.84
CA HIS A 30 -8.89 -5.39 -7.32
C HIS A 30 -9.59 -4.85 -6.07
N LYS A 31 -8.80 -4.50 -5.06
CA LYS A 31 -9.25 -3.92 -3.79
C LYS A 31 -8.81 -2.46 -3.73
N ARG A 32 -9.73 -1.56 -3.41
CA ARG A 32 -9.44 -0.14 -3.18
C ARG A 32 -9.31 0.12 -1.69
N LEU A 33 -8.16 0.65 -1.29
CA LEU A 33 -7.92 1.11 0.06
C LEU A 33 -7.95 2.64 0.09
N THR A 34 -8.50 3.19 1.17
CA THR A 34 -8.60 4.62 1.40
C THR A 34 -7.95 4.97 2.72
N ARG A 35 -7.08 5.99 2.71
CA ARG A 35 -6.63 6.68 3.91
C ARG A 35 -7.35 8.01 3.99
N LYS A 36 -8.14 8.20 5.04
CA LYS A 36 -8.85 9.46 5.30
C LYS A 36 -8.06 10.29 6.31
N THR A 37 -7.93 11.57 6.02
CA THR A 37 -7.44 12.58 6.97
C THR A 37 -8.53 13.60 7.20
N SER A 38 -8.34 14.54 8.13
CA SER A 38 -9.28 15.64 8.35
C SER A 38 -9.43 16.58 7.15
N VAL A 39 -8.48 16.55 6.20
CA VAL A 39 -8.38 17.51 5.10
C VAL A 39 -8.45 16.87 3.71
N SER A 40 -8.20 15.56 3.59
CA SER A 40 -8.15 14.86 2.30
C SER A 40 -8.37 13.36 2.45
N GLU A 41 -8.76 12.73 1.33
CA GLU A 41 -8.74 11.28 1.16
C GLU A 41 -7.68 10.90 0.14
N HIS A 42 -6.99 9.79 0.40
CA HIS A 42 -6.05 9.19 -0.54
C HIS A 42 -6.45 7.76 -0.84
N HIS A 43 -6.48 7.40 -2.12
CA HIS A 43 -6.95 6.11 -2.57
C HIS A 43 -5.86 5.37 -3.32
N ILE A 44 -5.67 4.10 -2.98
CA ILE A 44 -4.78 3.20 -3.70
C ILE A 44 -5.57 1.96 -4.13
N THR A 45 -5.21 1.40 -5.27
CA THR A 45 -5.81 0.16 -5.78
C THR A 45 -4.77 -0.94 -5.78
N ILE A 46 -5.09 -2.04 -5.12
CA ILE A 46 -4.21 -3.20 -4.97
C ILE A 46 -4.82 -4.37 -5.72
N PRO A 47 -4.09 -5.01 -6.65
CA PRO A 47 -4.53 -6.26 -7.23
C PRO A 47 -4.47 -7.37 -6.17
N ASN A 48 -5.56 -8.13 -6.04
CA ASN A 48 -5.70 -9.27 -5.14
C ASN A 48 -5.06 -10.53 -5.76
N HIS A 49 -3.74 -10.45 -5.98
CA HIS A 49 -2.92 -11.54 -6.52
C HIS A 49 -1.82 -11.93 -5.52
N ASP A 50 -1.32 -13.15 -5.67
CA ASP A 50 -0.21 -13.70 -4.90
C ASP A 50 0.87 -14.27 -5.85
N PRO A 51 2.08 -13.68 -5.93
CA PRO A 51 2.51 -12.43 -5.28
C PRO A 51 2.04 -11.19 -6.07
N ILE A 52 2.05 -10.02 -5.41
CA ILE A 52 1.94 -8.76 -6.12
C ILE A 52 3.22 -8.55 -6.94
N LYS A 53 3.09 -8.24 -8.23
CA LYS A 53 4.23 -7.92 -9.08
C LYS A 53 5.06 -6.80 -8.46
N LEU A 54 6.38 -6.98 -8.40
CA LEU A 54 7.30 -6.01 -7.78
C LEU A 54 7.15 -4.60 -8.34
N GLY A 55 6.93 -4.45 -9.66
CA GLY A 55 6.68 -3.15 -10.28
C GLY A 55 5.41 -2.46 -9.76
N THR A 56 4.33 -3.22 -9.58
CA THR A 56 3.08 -2.72 -9.00
C THR A 56 3.28 -2.30 -7.55
N LEU A 57 3.93 -3.14 -6.75
CA LEU A 57 4.23 -2.83 -5.35
C LEU A 57 5.10 -1.57 -5.25
N ASN A 58 6.12 -1.45 -6.11
CA ASN A 58 7.01 -0.31 -6.17
C ASN A 58 6.27 1.00 -6.50
N ASN A 59 5.32 0.95 -7.44
CA ASN A 59 4.52 2.12 -7.82
C ASN A 59 3.57 2.55 -6.68
N ILE A 60 2.90 1.60 -6.04
CA ILE A 60 2.02 1.89 -4.90
C ILE A 60 2.82 2.48 -3.73
N LEU A 61 4.00 1.94 -3.43
CA LEU A 61 4.85 2.48 -2.36
C LEU A 61 5.37 3.89 -2.68
N ASN A 62 5.69 4.18 -3.94
CA ASN A 62 6.07 5.53 -4.36
C ASN A 62 4.90 6.52 -4.13
N ASP A 63 3.71 6.16 -4.58
CA ASP A 63 2.50 6.96 -4.43
C ASP A 63 2.20 7.26 -2.95
N ILE A 64 2.24 6.23 -2.10
CA ILE A 64 2.05 6.38 -0.65
C ILE A 64 3.15 7.27 -0.04
N SER A 65 4.41 7.12 -0.44
CA SER A 65 5.50 7.94 0.09
C SER A 65 5.33 9.43 -0.24
N LEU A 66 4.86 9.72 -1.45
CA LEU A 66 4.55 11.09 -1.89
C LEU A 66 3.37 11.65 -1.10
N HIS A 67 2.29 10.89 -0.95
CA HIS A 67 1.11 11.33 -0.18
C HIS A 67 1.43 11.57 1.31
N LEU A 68 2.26 10.73 1.91
CA LEU A 68 2.67 10.88 3.32
C LEU A 68 3.80 11.89 3.51
N ASN A 69 4.37 12.43 2.43
CA ASN A 69 5.52 13.33 2.44
C ASN A 69 6.70 12.78 3.27
N ILE A 70 6.99 11.49 3.11
CA ILE A 70 8.15 10.81 3.72
C ILE A 70 8.99 10.16 2.65
N SER A 71 10.26 9.90 2.94
CA SER A 71 11.09 9.17 1.99
C SER A 71 10.57 7.73 1.82
N LYS A 72 10.74 7.17 0.63
CA LYS A 72 10.42 5.76 0.39
C LYS A 72 11.19 4.83 1.33
N LYS A 73 12.43 5.19 1.69
CA LYS A 73 13.23 4.44 2.65
C LYS A 73 12.53 4.38 4.01
N ASP A 74 12.06 5.51 4.52
CA ASP A 74 11.36 5.58 5.82
C ASP A 74 10.03 4.82 5.78
N LEU A 75 9.32 4.89 4.66
CA LEU A 75 8.11 4.09 4.45
C LEU A 75 8.41 2.58 4.52
N LEU A 76 9.51 2.13 3.89
CA LEU A 76 9.91 0.72 3.93
C LEU A 76 10.32 0.27 5.34
N GLU A 77 11.01 1.12 6.10
CA GLU A 77 11.32 0.82 7.51
C GLU A 77 10.02 0.76 8.34
N LYS A 78 9.04 1.63 8.12
CA LYS A 78 7.75 1.58 8.83
C LYS A 78 6.93 0.33 8.53
N LEU A 79 7.01 -0.18 7.30
CA LEU A 79 6.20 -1.32 6.85
C LEU A 79 6.87 -2.68 7.05
N PHE A 80 8.20 -2.73 7.02
CA PHE A 80 8.95 -4.00 7.01
C PHE A 80 10.09 -4.05 8.04
N GLY A 81 10.29 -2.97 8.82
CA GLY A 81 11.28 -2.85 9.89
C GLY A 81 10.86 -3.49 11.21
#